data_AF-A0A951LUI7-F1
#
_entry.id   AF-A0A951LUI7-F1
#
_cell.length_a   1.000
_cell.length_b   1.000
_cell.length_c   1.000
_cell.angle_alpha   90.00
_cell.angle_beta   90.00
_cell.angle_gamma   90.00
#
_symmetry.space_group_name_H-M   'P 1'
#
loop_
_entity.id
_entity.type
_entity.pdbx_description
1 polymer ?
#
loop_
_entity_poly.entity_id
_entity_poly.type
_entity_poly.pdbx_seq_one_letter_code
_entity_poly.pdbx_strand_id
1 'polypeptide(L)'
;MGEPARNEDLHGNVPDTSDVALLLIDVINDLEFGEGAQLLEHALPMAKKLSALKSRAERAGIPVIYVNDNFGKWQSDFSRILKHCLEDGVRG
;
A
#
# COMPACT_ATOMS: atom_id res chain seq x y z
N MET A 1 32.53 16.31 -12.63
CA MET A 1 32.18 14.90 -12.86
C MET A 1 32.44 14.15 -11.56
N GLY A 2 31.42 13.55 -10.98
CA GLY A 2 31.53 12.61 -9.86
C GLY A 2 30.34 11.65 -10.00
N GLU A 3 30.64 10.36 -10.19
CA GLU A 3 29.64 9.34 -10.52
C GLU A 3 28.74 8.98 -9.32
N PRO A 4 27.48 8.54 -9.56
CA PRO A 4 26.48 8.24 -8.53
C PRO A 4 26.37 6.73 -8.20
N ALA A 5 25.98 6.38 -6.96
CA ALA A 5 25.34 5.11 -6.52
C ALA A 5 25.26 5.10 -4.97
N ARG A 6 24.25 4.58 -4.25
CA ARG A 6 23.26 3.51 -4.50
C ARG A 6 22.10 3.66 -3.48
N ASN A 7 20.90 3.30 -3.92
CA ASN A 7 19.61 3.45 -3.24
C ASN A 7 19.42 2.41 -2.11
N GLU A 8 19.01 2.84 -0.91
CA GLU A 8 18.55 1.96 0.17
C GLU A 8 17.15 2.43 0.65
N ASP A 9 16.14 1.79 0.06
CA ASP A 9 14.88 1.44 0.75
C ASP A 9 13.76 2.49 0.78
N LEU A 10 13.29 2.91 -0.41
CA LEU A 10 11.87 3.16 -0.77
C LEU A 10 11.77 3.58 -2.24
N HIS A 11 12.21 2.69 -3.15
CA HIS A 11 12.02 2.82 -4.61
C HIS A 11 12.35 4.19 -5.25
N GLY A 12 13.23 5.03 -4.70
CA GLY A 12 13.67 6.30 -5.32
C GLY A 12 12.54 7.27 -5.72
N ASN A 13 11.33 7.05 -5.19
CA ASN A 13 10.10 7.79 -5.55
C ASN A 13 9.59 8.65 -4.38
N VAL A 14 10.31 8.65 -3.26
CA VAL A 14 9.90 9.28 -2.01
C VAL A 14 11.06 10.14 -1.50
N PRO A 15 10.81 11.40 -1.09
CA PRO A 15 11.86 12.25 -0.54
C PRO A 15 12.43 11.69 0.77
N ASP A 16 13.73 11.89 1.00
CA ASP A 16 14.44 11.44 2.22
C ASP A 16 13.86 12.06 3.51
N THR A 17 13.19 13.20 3.38
CA THR A 17 12.50 13.90 4.47
C THR A 17 11.15 14.46 3.99
N SER A 18 10.13 14.40 4.84
CA SER A 18 8.82 15.03 4.58
C SER A 18 8.15 15.42 5.89
N ASP A 19 7.58 16.62 5.95
CA ASP A 19 6.81 17.11 7.12
C ASP A 19 5.48 16.38 7.29
N VAL A 20 4.97 15.77 6.21
CA VAL A 20 3.68 15.07 6.16
C VAL A 20 3.84 13.77 5.38
N ALA A 21 3.20 12.70 5.82
CA ALA A 21 3.10 11.45 5.06
C ALA A 21 1.67 10.91 5.14
N LEU A 22 1.23 10.23 4.08
CA LEU A 22 -0.02 9.47 4.06
C LEU A 22 0.29 8.00 4.36
N LEU A 23 -0.17 7.53 5.52
CA LEU A 23 -0.06 6.12 5.90
C LEU A 23 -1.35 5.37 5.51
N LEU A 24 -1.19 4.28 4.77
CA LEU A 24 -2.25 3.39 4.33
C LEU A 24 -2.16 2.09 5.13
N ILE A 25 -2.90 2.03 6.23
CA ILE A 25 -2.85 0.93 7.19
C ILE A 25 -3.90 -0.13 6.84
N ASP A 26 -3.50 -1.40 6.79
CA ASP A 26 -4.38 -2.56 6.59
C ASP A 26 -5.24 -2.54 5.32
N VAL A 27 -4.75 -1.83 4.29
CA VAL A 27 -5.48 -1.65 3.03
C VAL A 27 -5.31 -2.85 2.07
N ILE A 28 -4.30 -3.69 2.29
CA ILE A 28 -4.02 -4.88 1.49
C ILE A 28 -4.41 -6.10 2.33
N ASN A 29 -5.47 -6.80 1.96
CA ASN A 29 -6.05 -7.90 2.74
C ASN A 29 -6.91 -8.76 1.81
N ASP A 30 -6.77 -10.09 1.89
CA ASP A 30 -7.55 -11.05 1.06
C ASP A 30 -9.05 -11.10 1.39
N LEU A 31 -9.42 -10.58 2.57
CA LEU A 31 -10.77 -10.60 3.14
C LEU A 31 -11.35 -12.03 3.23
N GLU A 32 -10.49 -13.05 3.35
CA GLU A 32 -10.88 -14.46 3.48
C GLU A 32 -11.10 -14.85 4.95
N PHE A 33 -12.11 -14.22 5.55
CA PHE A 33 -12.59 -14.54 6.90
C PHE A 33 -14.12 -14.44 6.97
N GLY A 34 -14.72 -14.94 8.07
CA GLY A 34 -16.17 -15.13 8.20
C GLY A 34 -17.00 -13.87 7.91
N GLU A 35 -16.49 -12.71 8.31
CA GLU A 35 -17.13 -11.41 8.15
C GLU A 35 -16.60 -10.61 6.93
N GLY A 36 -15.68 -11.18 6.16
CA GLY A 36 -14.98 -10.48 5.08
C GLY A 36 -15.91 -9.96 3.98
N ALA A 37 -16.99 -10.69 3.69
CA ALA A 37 -18.01 -10.23 2.74
C ALA A 37 -18.74 -8.96 3.20
N GLN A 38 -19.05 -8.85 4.50
CA GLN A 38 -19.69 -7.66 5.07
C GLN A 38 -18.72 -6.48 5.08
N LEU A 39 -17.44 -6.74 5.36
CA LEU A 39 -16.42 -5.71 5.31
C LEU A 39 -16.20 -5.20 3.87
N LEU A 40 -16.23 -6.09 2.87
CA LEU A 40 -16.05 -5.75 1.46
C LEU A 40 -17.07 -4.70 0.97
N GLU A 41 -18.33 -4.81 1.40
CA GLU A 41 -19.40 -3.85 1.05
C GLU A 41 -19.03 -2.40 1.40
N HIS A 42 -18.27 -2.22 2.49
CA HIS A 42 -17.80 -0.92 2.96
C HIS A 42 -16.38 -0.58 2.47
N ALA A 43 -15.52 -1.59 2.35
CA ALA A 43 -14.14 -1.45 1.94
C ALA A 43 -14.03 -0.97 0.48
N LEU A 44 -14.86 -1.48 -0.43
CA LEU A 44 -14.77 -1.13 -1.85
C LEU A 44 -15.09 0.35 -2.14
N PRO A 45 -16.18 0.96 -1.60
CA PRO A 45 -16.39 2.41 -1.70
C PRO A 45 -15.30 3.24 -1.01
N MET A 46 -14.78 2.76 0.13
CA MET A 46 -13.67 3.41 0.83
C MET A 46 -12.41 3.42 -0.02
N ALA A 47 -12.01 2.29 -0.61
CA ALA A 47 -10.84 2.15 -1.45
C ALA A 47 -10.86 3.10 -2.66
N LYS A 48 -12.03 3.34 -3.27
CA LYS A 48 -12.17 4.35 -4.35
C LYS A 48 -11.83 5.77 -3.87
N LYS A 49 -12.33 6.16 -2.70
CA LYS A 49 -12.04 7.48 -2.10
C LYS A 49 -10.58 7.58 -1.67
N LEU A 50 -10.04 6.49 -1.12
CA LEU A 50 -8.66 6.39 -0.70
C LEU A 50 -7.69 6.50 -1.88
N SER A 51 -8.01 5.87 -3.01
CA SER A 51 -7.26 6.02 -4.27
C SER A 51 -7.21 7.48 -4.72
N ALA A 52 -8.32 8.20 -4.68
CA ALA A 52 -8.35 9.62 -5.01
C ALA A 52 -7.52 10.48 -4.03
N LEU A 53 -7.52 10.14 -2.73
CA LEU A 53 -6.67 10.80 -1.73
C LEU A 53 -5.18 10.52 -1.98
N LYS A 54 -4.81 9.26 -2.23
CA LYS A 54 -3.45 8.85 -2.60
C LYS A 54 -2.96 9.65 -3.81
N SER A 55 -3.76 9.73 -4.88
CA SER A 55 -3.36 10.50 -6.06
C SER A 55 -3.19 11.99 -5.78
N ARG A 56 -3.93 12.56 -4.83
CA ARG A 56 -3.74 13.97 -4.40
C ARG A 56 -2.45 14.14 -3.59
N ALA A 57 -2.13 13.20 -2.71
CA ALA A 57 -0.89 13.19 -1.93
C ALA A 57 0.33 13.10 -2.87
N GLU A 58 0.29 12.17 -3.83
CA GLU A 58 1.36 12.00 -4.83
C GLU A 58 1.58 13.28 -5.65
N ARG A 59 0.50 13.92 -6.13
CA ARG A 59 0.61 15.20 -6.85
C ARG A 59 1.16 16.34 -6.00
N ALA A 60 1.04 16.26 -4.68
CA ALA A 60 1.58 17.23 -3.74
C ALA A 60 3.01 16.89 -3.28
N GLY A 61 3.62 15.80 -3.78
CA GLY A 61 4.93 15.34 -3.34
C GLY A 61 4.92 14.71 -1.94
N ILE A 62 3.75 14.37 -1.41
CA ILE A 62 3.60 13.74 -0.09
C ILE A 62 3.86 12.22 -0.23
N PRO A 63 4.78 11.65 0.59
CA PRO A 63 4.99 10.21 0.68
C PRO A 63 3.69 9.45 0.94
N VAL A 64 3.49 8.34 0.23
CA VAL A 64 2.42 7.39 0.52
C VAL A 64 3.05 6.07 0.94
N ILE A 65 2.81 5.68 2.19
CA ILE A 65 3.45 4.53 2.83
C ILE A 65 2.36 3.51 3.17
N TYR A 66 2.44 2.32 2.60
CA TYR A 66 1.59 1.20 3.00
C TYR A 66 2.12 0.57 4.28
N VAL A 67 1.22 0.29 5.22
CA VAL A 67 1.52 -0.37 6.49
C VAL A 67 0.57 -1.55 6.69
N ASN A 68 1.05 -2.79 6.73
CA ASN A 68 0.21 -3.98 6.92
C ASN A 68 0.93 -5.05 7.75
N ASP A 69 0.48 -5.31 8.98
CA ASP A 69 1.14 -6.28 9.87
C ASP A 69 0.62 -7.73 9.71
N ASN A 70 -0.41 -7.94 8.89
CA ASN A 70 -1.20 -9.18 8.83
C ASN A 70 -0.48 -10.42 8.24
N PHE A 71 0.76 -10.31 7.73
CA PHE A 71 1.39 -11.41 6.98
C PHE A 71 2.86 -11.75 7.31
N GLY A 72 3.47 -11.17 8.35
CA GLY A 72 4.89 -11.45 8.65
C GLY A 72 5.88 -10.78 7.67
N LYS A 73 7.17 -11.17 7.70
CA LYS A 73 8.34 -10.43 7.16
C LYS A 73 8.09 -9.68 5.83
N TRP A 74 7.73 -8.42 5.99
CA TRP A 74 7.21 -7.42 5.05
C TRP A 74 7.79 -7.34 3.63
N GLN A 75 9.10 -7.49 3.46
CA GLN A 75 9.73 -7.21 2.17
C GLN A 75 9.59 -8.37 1.18
N SER A 76 9.62 -9.61 1.67
CA SER A 76 9.48 -10.81 0.84
C SER A 76 8.02 -11.10 0.45
N ASP A 77 7.08 -10.63 1.28
CA ASP A 77 5.67 -10.99 1.17
C ASP A 77 4.81 -9.92 0.49
N PHE A 78 5.20 -8.63 0.40
CA PHE A 78 4.36 -7.61 -0.24
C PHE A 78 3.92 -7.97 -1.66
N SER A 79 4.87 -8.26 -2.55
CA SER A 79 4.57 -8.66 -3.94
C SER A 79 3.78 -9.96 -3.99
N ARG A 80 3.97 -10.84 -3.02
CA ARG A 80 3.28 -12.13 -2.93
C ARG A 80 1.83 -11.97 -2.49
N ILE A 81 1.57 -11.16 -1.48
CA ILE A 81 0.22 -10.83 -0.98
C ILE A 81 -0.53 -10.08 -2.07
N LEU A 82 0.10 -9.09 -2.70
CA LEU A 82 -0.52 -8.37 -3.81
C LEU A 82 -0.89 -9.32 -4.96
N LYS A 83 0.03 -10.24 -5.31
CA LYS A 83 -0.25 -11.27 -6.31
C LYS A 83 -1.41 -12.18 -5.88
N HIS A 84 -1.44 -12.61 -4.63
CA HIS A 84 -2.52 -13.43 -4.06
C HIS A 84 -3.89 -12.73 -4.18
N CYS A 85 -3.97 -11.47 -3.71
CA CYS A 85 -5.16 -10.64 -3.82
C CYS A 85 -5.65 -10.47 -5.27
N LEU A 86 -4.71 -10.32 -6.21
CA LEU A 86 -5.02 -10.06 -7.62
C LEU A 86 -5.31 -11.32 -8.46
N GLU A 87 -4.70 -12.46 -8.13
CA GLU A 87 -4.70 -13.64 -9.01
C GLU A 87 -5.48 -14.84 -8.44
N ASP A 88 -5.63 -14.97 -7.12
CA ASP A 88 -6.14 -16.20 -6.50
C ASP A 88 -7.67 -16.18 -6.26
N GLY A 89 -8.37 -15.17 -6.79
CA GLY A 89 -9.83 -15.10 -6.75
C GLY A 89 -10.44 -14.83 -5.38
N VAL A 90 -9.65 -14.21 -4.49
CA VAL A 90 -10.09 -13.77 -3.16
C VAL A 90 -10.95 -12.51 -3.21
N ARG A 91 -11.61 -12.18 -2.11
CA ARG A 91 -12.56 -11.05 -2.02
C ARG A 91 -11.89 -9.67 -2.03
N GLY A 92 -10.66 -9.58 -1.50
CA GLY A 92 -9.85 -8.36 -1.42
C GLY A 92 -8.51 -8.50 -2.09
#